data_AF-A0A7J5BZI3-F1
#
_entry.id   AF-A0A7J5BZI3-F1
#
_cell.length_a   1.000
_cell.length_b   1.000
_cell.length_c   1.000
_cell.angle_alpha   90.00
_cell.angle_beta   90.00
_cell.angle_gamma   90.00
#
_symmetry.space_group_name_H-M   'P 1'
#
loop_
_entity.id
_entity.type
_entity.pdbx_description
1 polymer ?
#
loop_
_entity_poly.entity_id
_entity_poly.type
_entity_poly.pdbx_seq_one_letter_code
_entity_poly.pdbx_strand_id
1 'polypeptide(L)'
;MLLLVAGVALGAGALLVPDRVEALYGDVKTSVQDTVQDVSGEVPTIRLGEEGDENVLDICDGSFFEMATYRDDNHILPVFAAHNNCGGDVILGWEVGTQIAIDGRPGLYEVVEIRNTGKTWVTTSELVGLQGELALQTCYYGVQEMRFVGLSPVPGS
;
A
#
# COMPACT_ATOMS: atom_id res chain seq x y z
N MET A 1 -5.90 8.27 38.77
CA MET A 1 -4.53 7.71 38.77
C MET A 1 -4.32 6.64 37.70
N LEU A 2 -5.32 5.82 37.36
CA LEU A 2 -5.24 4.82 36.26
C LEU A 2 -4.92 5.43 34.88
N LEU A 3 -5.52 6.59 34.56
CA LEU A 3 -5.29 7.29 33.29
C LEU A 3 -3.85 7.81 33.10
N LEU A 4 -3.19 8.21 34.19
CA LEU A 4 -1.79 8.65 34.15
C LEU A 4 -0.84 7.47 34.00
N VAL A 5 -1.14 6.33 34.61
CA VAL A 5 -0.34 5.10 34.45
C VAL A 5 -0.47 4.55 33.03
N ALA A 6 -1.67 4.57 32.45
CA ALA A 6 -1.89 4.20 31.05
C ALA A 6 -1.15 5.14 30.09
N GLY A 7 -1.19 6.46 30.33
CA GLY A 7 -0.48 7.45 29.52
C GLY A 7 1.05 7.33 29.59
N VAL A 8 1.61 7.05 30.78
CA VAL A 8 3.05 6.84 30.97
C VAL A 8 3.51 5.51 30.36
N ALA A 9 2.71 4.45 30.46
CA ALA A 9 3.03 3.16 29.84
C ALA A 9 3.00 3.22 28.30
N LEU A 10 2.02 3.93 27.72
CA LEU A 10 1.95 4.19 26.28
C LEU A 10 3.11 5.10 25.80
N GLY A 11 3.42 6.17 26.56
CA GLY A 11 4.54 7.06 26.25
C GLY A 11 5.91 6.40 26.37
N ALA A 12 6.12 5.54 27.37
CA ALA A 12 7.35 4.76 27.51
C ALA A 12 7.47 3.66 26.45
N GLY A 13 6.35 3.04 26.04
CA GLY A 13 6.32 2.07 24.95
C GLY A 13 6.76 2.67 23.60
N ALA A 14 6.32 3.89 23.29
CA ALA A 14 6.72 4.61 22.08
C ALA A 14 8.23 4.94 22.02
N LEU A 15 8.86 5.14 23.17
CA LEU A 15 10.30 5.41 23.26
C LEU A 15 11.16 4.14 23.24
N LEU A 16 10.64 3.01 23.73
CA LEU A 16 11.40 1.77 23.88
C LEU A 16 11.23 0.81 22.71
N VAL A 17 10.08 0.84 22.02
CA VAL A 17 9.79 -0.08 20.91
C VAL A 17 8.96 0.62 19.81
N PRO A 18 9.52 1.65 19.14
CA PRO A 18 8.78 2.49 18.17
C PRO A 18 8.12 1.67 17.06
N ASP A 19 8.83 0.67 16.51
CA ASP A 19 8.32 -0.23 15.49
C ASP A 19 7.01 -0.95 15.90
N ARG A 20 6.88 -1.34 17.17
CA ARG A 20 5.66 -2.00 17.66
C ARG A 20 4.49 -1.03 17.77
N VAL A 21 4.76 0.23 18.10
CA VAL A 21 3.73 1.27 18.15
C VAL A 21 3.25 1.62 16.75
N GLU A 22 4.17 1.72 15.79
CA GLU A 22 3.81 1.92 14.38
C GLU A 22 3.00 0.76 13.83
N ALA A 23 3.42 -0.48 14.06
CA ALA A 23 2.68 -1.66 13.62
C ALA A 23 1.26 -1.68 14.20
N LEU A 24 1.10 -1.45 15.51
CA LEU A 24 -0.22 -1.38 16.14
C LEU A 24 -1.07 -0.23 15.58
N TYR A 25 -0.47 0.94 15.34
CA TYR A 25 -1.15 2.07 14.71
C TYR A 25 -1.65 1.70 13.31
N GLY A 26 -0.79 1.08 12.50
CA GLY A 26 -1.13 0.60 11.16
C GLY A 26 -2.28 -0.38 11.18
N ASP A 27 -2.21 -1.42 12.03
CA ASP A 27 -3.26 -2.44 12.16
C ASP A 27 -4.63 -1.81 12.48
N VAL A 28 -4.67 -0.88 13.45
CA VAL A 28 -5.90 -0.19 13.83
C VAL A 28 -6.42 0.67 12.69
N LYS A 29 -5.54 1.43 12.01
CA LYS A 29 -5.92 2.32 10.92
C LYS A 29 -6.49 1.53 9.74
N THR A 30 -5.78 0.51 9.26
CA THR A 30 -6.22 -0.32 8.14
C THR A 30 -7.52 -1.05 8.47
N SER A 31 -7.65 -1.62 9.68
CA SER A 31 -8.90 -2.31 10.08
C SER A 31 -10.13 -1.38 10.09
N VAL A 32 -9.96 -0.13 10.52
CA VAL A 32 -11.04 0.88 10.46
C VAL A 32 -11.37 1.19 8.99
N GLN A 33 -10.35 1.32 8.15
CA GLN A 33 -10.50 1.65 6.73
C GLN A 33 -11.22 0.53 5.96
N ASP A 34 -10.90 -0.73 6.24
CA ASP A 34 -11.58 -1.90 5.69
C ASP A 34 -13.05 -1.93 6.13
N THR A 35 -13.31 -1.70 7.42
CA THR A 35 -14.69 -1.64 7.95
C THR A 35 -15.50 -0.54 7.28
N VAL A 36 -14.90 0.64 7.04
CA VAL A 36 -15.58 1.75 6.37
C VAL A 36 -15.90 1.39 4.91
N GLN A 37 -14.97 0.74 4.20
CA GLN A 37 -15.20 0.26 2.83
C GLN A 37 -16.32 -0.78 2.76
N ASP A 38 -16.30 -1.77 3.65
CA ASP A 38 -17.32 -2.81 3.72
C ASP A 38 -18.72 -2.24 4.00
N VAL A 39 -18.81 -1.22 4.86
CA VAL A 39 -20.09 -0.59 5.23
C VAL A 39 -20.58 0.39 4.17
N SER A 40 -19.69 1.10 3.47
CA SER A 40 -20.10 2.02 2.39
C SER A 40 -20.61 1.26 1.17
N GLY A 41 -20.06 0.07 0.88
CA GLY A 41 -20.30 -0.67 -0.35
C GLY A 41 -19.77 0.04 -1.60
N GLU A 42 -18.99 1.11 -1.42
CA GLU A 42 -18.33 1.83 -2.51
C GLU A 42 -17.02 1.14 -2.87
N VAL A 43 -16.74 1.06 -4.17
CA VAL A 43 -15.49 0.51 -4.68
C VAL A 43 -14.35 1.48 -4.33
N PRO A 44 -13.24 1.01 -3.72
CA PRO A 44 -12.09 1.85 -3.43
C PRO A 44 -11.57 2.50 -4.71
N THR A 45 -11.30 3.80 -4.65
CA THR A 45 -10.78 4.56 -5.79
C THR A 45 -9.38 5.07 -5.48
N ILE A 46 -8.44 4.84 -6.40
CA ILE A 46 -7.06 5.31 -6.29
C ILE A 46 -6.70 6.23 -7.46
N ARG A 47 -5.69 7.08 -7.25
CA ARG A 47 -5.13 7.94 -8.29
C ARG A 47 -3.72 7.49 -8.64
N LEU A 48 -3.42 7.45 -9.94
CA LEU A 48 -2.06 7.25 -10.43
C LEU A 48 -1.42 8.62 -10.70
N GLY A 49 -0.19 8.79 -10.26
CA GLY A 49 0.66 9.94 -10.51
C GLY A 49 1.59 9.73 -11.71
N GLU A 50 2.37 10.75 -12.02
CA GLU A 50 3.39 10.71 -13.06
C GLU A 50 4.57 9.80 -12.67
N GLU A 51 5.44 9.51 -13.65
CA GLU A 51 6.70 8.80 -13.41
C GLU A 51 7.69 9.66 -12.64
N GLY A 52 8.38 9.05 -11.68
CA GLY A 52 9.47 9.68 -10.94
C GLY A 52 10.36 8.71 -10.17
N ASP A 53 11.36 9.27 -9.51
CA ASP A 53 12.17 8.59 -8.51
C ASP A 53 11.48 8.62 -7.14
N GLU A 54 12.05 7.94 -6.14
CA GLU A 54 11.51 7.84 -4.78
C GLU A 54 11.14 9.19 -4.14
N ASN A 55 11.85 10.27 -4.50
CA ASN A 55 11.57 11.62 -3.98
C ASN A 55 10.18 12.13 -4.35
N VAL A 56 9.55 11.62 -5.41
CA VAL A 56 8.19 12.03 -5.80
C VAL A 56 7.16 11.56 -4.77
N LEU A 57 7.46 10.50 -4.02
CA LEU A 57 6.57 9.95 -2.99
C LEU A 57 6.36 10.95 -1.83
N ASP A 58 7.32 11.85 -1.62
CA ASP A 58 7.26 12.87 -0.56
C ASP A 58 6.25 13.99 -0.86
N ILE A 59 5.69 14.04 -2.08
CA ILE A 59 4.57 14.94 -2.42
C ILE A 59 3.35 14.64 -1.56
N CYS A 60 3.14 13.36 -1.22
CA CYS A 60 2.14 12.91 -0.24
C CYS A 60 0.70 13.43 -0.52
N ASP A 61 0.27 13.44 -1.79
CA ASP A 61 -1.03 13.97 -2.22
C ASP A 61 -2.14 12.90 -2.37
N GLY A 62 -1.84 11.64 -2.00
CA GLY A 62 -2.73 10.49 -2.16
C GLY A 62 -2.57 9.72 -3.47
N SER A 63 -1.72 10.19 -4.39
CA SER A 63 -1.45 9.49 -5.64
C SER A 63 -0.41 8.38 -5.46
N PHE A 64 -0.56 7.29 -6.21
CA PHE A 64 0.48 6.29 -6.42
C PHE A 64 1.30 6.68 -7.65
N PHE A 65 2.57 7.05 -7.48
CA PHE A 65 3.43 7.51 -8.58
C PHE A 65 4.14 6.35 -9.26
N GLU A 66 4.33 6.39 -10.58
CA GLU A 66 5.07 5.35 -11.30
C GLU A 66 6.55 5.43 -10.92
N MET A 67 7.11 4.31 -10.48
CA MET A 67 8.47 4.26 -9.96
C MET A 67 9.43 3.80 -11.07
N ALA A 68 10.21 4.74 -11.60
CA ALA A 68 11.18 4.47 -12.67
C ALA A 68 12.21 3.40 -12.28
N THR A 69 12.49 3.24 -10.99
CA THR A 69 13.44 2.27 -10.43
C THR A 69 13.05 0.80 -10.64
N TYR A 70 11.76 0.51 -10.86
CA TYR A 70 11.29 -0.85 -11.17
C TYR A 70 11.25 -1.16 -12.66
N ARG A 71 11.50 -0.16 -13.53
CA ARG A 71 11.58 -0.37 -14.97
C ARG A 71 12.87 -1.13 -15.26
N ASP A 72 12.76 -2.44 -15.45
CA ASP A 72 13.90 -3.30 -15.79
C ASP A 72 13.65 -4.14 -17.06
N ASP A 73 14.72 -4.74 -17.59
CA ASP A 73 14.70 -5.59 -18.79
C ASP A 73 14.00 -6.95 -18.56
N ASN A 74 13.66 -7.31 -17.33
CA ASN A 74 13.01 -8.56 -16.95
C ASN A 74 11.48 -8.51 -17.04
N HIS A 75 10.92 -7.49 -17.69
CA HIS A 75 9.48 -7.32 -17.94
C HIS A 75 8.64 -7.27 -16.67
N ILE A 76 9.13 -6.57 -15.65
CA ILE A 76 8.30 -6.21 -14.49
C ILE A 76 7.22 -5.25 -14.97
N LEU A 77 5.98 -5.47 -14.52
CA LEU A 77 4.85 -4.58 -14.79
C LEU A 77 5.14 -3.18 -14.22
N PRO A 78 4.54 -2.11 -14.77
CA PRO A 78 4.63 -0.78 -14.16
C PRO A 78 4.23 -0.82 -12.68
N VAL A 79 5.13 -0.37 -11.81
CA VAL A 79 4.91 -0.30 -10.36
C VAL A 79 4.60 1.13 -9.97
N PHE A 80 3.48 1.34 -9.30
CA PHE A 80 3.06 2.62 -8.76
C PHE A 80 3.11 2.57 -7.23
N ALA A 81 3.82 3.50 -6.60
CA ALA A 81 4.05 3.49 -5.16
C ALA A 81 3.48 4.72 -4.46
N ALA A 82 3.09 4.54 -3.20
CA ALA A 82 2.78 5.62 -2.28
C ALA A 82 3.25 5.25 -0.87
N HIS A 83 3.76 6.23 -0.12
CA HIS A 83 4.04 6.05 1.30
C HIS A 83 2.77 5.63 2.02
N ASN A 84 2.88 4.68 2.95
CA ASN A 84 1.74 4.15 3.71
C ASN A 84 0.98 5.26 4.44
N ASN A 85 1.68 6.24 5.00
CA ASN A 85 1.06 7.38 5.68
C ASN A 85 0.63 8.53 4.75
N CYS A 86 0.70 8.33 3.43
CA CYS A 86 0.29 9.27 2.39
C CYS A 86 -0.88 8.74 1.54
N GLY A 87 -1.63 7.77 2.06
CA GLY A 87 -2.75 7.11 1.37
C GLY A 87 -2.37 5.79 0.70
N GLY A 88 -1.08 5.41 0.72
CA GLY A 88 -0.62 4.12 0.20
C GLY A 88 -1.16 2.92 0.98
N ASP A 89 -1.46 3.12 2.26
CA ASP A 89 -1.95 2.08 3.17
C ASP A 89 -3.34 1.52 2.83
N VAL A 90 -4.08 2.16 1.92
CA VAL A 90 -5.36 1.65 1.42
C VAL A 90 -5.24 0.23 0.85
N ILE A 91 -4.08 -0.15 0.30
CA ILE A 91 -3.89 -1.47 -0.32
C ILE A 91 -3.52 -2.56 0.69
N LEU A 92 -3.26 -2.21 1.96
CA LEU A 92 -2.80 -3.17 2.97
C LEU A 92 -3.89 -4.17 3.37
N GLY A 93 -5.16 -3.74 3.36
CA GLY A 93 -6.32 -4.58 3.69
C GLY A 93 -6.93 -5.32 2.50
N TRP A 94 -6.52 -5.00 1.26
CA TRP A 94 -7.11 -5.62 0.07
C TRP A 94 -6.71 -7.08 -0.10
N GLU A 95 -7.61 -7.88 -0.65
CA GLU A 95 -7.42 -9.30 -0.94
C GLU A 95 -7.50 -9.57 -2.44
N VAL A 96 -7.07 -10.76 -2.89
CA VAL A 96 -7.32 -11.18 -4.28
C VAL A 96 -8.83 -11.23 -4.53
N GLY A 97 -9.27 -10.61 -5.63
CA GLY A 97 -10.68 -10.41 -5.94
C GLY A 97 -11.25 -9.06 -5.50
N THR A 98 -10.51 -8.26 -4.73
CA THR A 98 -10.94 -6.88 -4.42
C THR A 98 -11.01 -6.08 -5.71
N GLN A 99 -12.19 -5.53 -6.02
CA GLN A 99 -12.38 -4.62 -7.14
C GLN A 99 -12.08 -3.18 -6.72
N ILE A 100 -11.48 -2.41 -7.61
CA ILE A 100 -11.07 -1.02 -7.40
C ILE A 100 -11.35 -0.19 -8.65
N ALA A 101 -11.53 1.11 -8.48
CA ALA A 101 -11.55 2.08 -9.56
C ALA A 101 -10.22 2.85 -9.60
N ILE A 102 -9.78 3.21 -10.80
CA ILE A 102 -8.61 4.07 -10.99
C ILE A 102 -9.09 5.40 -11.58
N ASP A 103 -8.85 6.49 -10.87
CA ASP A 103 -9.19 7.84 -11.31
C ASP A 103 -8.65 8.09 -12.73
N GLY A 104 -9.53 8.55 -13.62
CA GLY A 104 -9.16 8.85 -15.01
C GLY A 104 -9.02 7.64 -15.93
N ARG A 105 -9.25 6.41 -15.45
CA ARG A 105 -9.33 5.20 -16.29
C ARG A 105 -10.76 4.65 -16.30
N PRO A 106 -11.27 4.19 -17.46
CA PRO A 106 -12.58 3.56 -17.52
C PRO A 106 -12.56 2.15 -16.93
N GLY A 107 -13.71 1.73 -16.39
CA GLY A 107 -13.91 0.39 -15.85
C GLY A 107 -13.33 0.17 -14.45
N LEU A 108 -13.46 -1.07 -13.98
CA LEU A 108 -12.91 -1.53 -12.72
C LEU A 108 -11.66 -2.37 -12.96
N TYR A 109 -10.82 -2.43 -11.95
CA TYR A 109 -9.69 -3.34 -11.86
C TYR A 109 -9.93 -4.28 -10.71
N GLU A 110 -9.31 -5.45 -10.76
CA GLU A 110 -9.34 -6.44 -9.70
C GLU A 110 -7.93 -6.77 -9.26
N VAL A 111 -7.76 -6.96 -7.96
CA VAL A 111 -6.55 -7.53 -7.38
C VAL A 111 -6.42 -8.99 -7.82
N VAL A 112 -5.44 -9.27 -8.67
CA VAL A 112 -5.18 -10.63 -9.19
C VAL A 112 -4.04 -11.33 -8.46
N GLU A 113 -3.15 -10.57 -7.83
CA GLU A 113 -2.04 -11.12 -7.07
C GLU A 113 -1.61 -10.16 -5.94
N ILE A 114 -1.15 -10.74 -4.84
CA ILE A 114 -0.52 -10.02 -3.74
C ILE A 114 0.83 -10.66 -3.47
N ARG A 115 1.87 -9.83 -3.33
CA ARG A 115 3.23 -10.27 -3.01
C ARG A 115 3.83 -9.35 -1.95
N ASN A 116 4.41 -9.94 -0.91
CA ASN A 116 5.17 -9.18 0.09
C ASN A 116 6.66 -9.41 -0.13
N THR A 117 7.45 -8.35 -0.01
CA THR A 117 8.91 -8.42 -0.09
C THR A 117 9.54 -7.68 1.09
N GLY A 118 10.83 -7.93 1.36
CA GLY A 118 11.59 -7.12 2.29
C GLY A 118 11.81 -5.69 1.79
N LYS A 119 11.90 -4.71 2.72
CA LYS A 119 12.28 -3.31 2.42
C LYS A 119 13.74 -3.15 2.00
N THR A 120 14.60 -4.04 2.46
CA THR A 120 16.05 -3.95 2.28
C THR A 120 16.59 -5.25 1.71
N TRP A 121 17.68 -5.15 0.95
CA TRP A 121 18.42 -6.28 0.38
C TRP A 121 17.62 -7.15 -0.61
N VAL A 122 16.46 -6.67 -1.06
CA VAL A 122 15.65 -7.26 -2.11
C VAL A 122 15.93 -6.57 -3.44
N THR A 123 16.02 -7.36 -4.51
CA THR A 123 16.15 -6.86 -5.89
C THR A 123 14.81 -6.89 -6.61
N THR A 124 14.67 -6.06 -7.64
CA THR A 124 13.49 -6.01 -8.53
C THR A 124 13.13 -7.40 -9.11
N SER A 125 14.09 -8.31 -9.20
CA SER A 125 13.88 -9.71 -9.63
C SER A 125 12.83 -10.47 -8.82
N GLU A 126 12.57 -10.12 -7.56
CA GLU A 126 11.49 -10.76 -6.77
C GLU A 126 10.08 -10.41 -7.29
N LEU A 127 9.97 -9.38 -8.14
CA LEU A 127 8.74 -8.98 -8.79
C LEU A 127 8.56 -9.62 -10.17
N VAL A 128 9.55 -10.37 -10.66
CA VAL A 128 9.43 -11.09 -11.93
C VAL A 128 8.25 -12.06 -11.84
N GLY A 129 7.40 -12.03 -12.86
CA GLY A 129 6.20 -12.85 -12.93
C GLY A 129 5.08 -12.44 -11.98
N LEU A 130 5.10 -11.23 -11.39
CA LEU A 130 3.92 -10.65 -10.76
C LEU A 130 2.81 -10.48 -11.80
N GLN A 131 1.61 -10.97 -11.51
CA GLN A 131 0.47 -10.89 -12.43
C GLN A 131 -0.22 -9.53 -12.38
N GLY A 132 -0.81 -9.12 -13.50
CA GLY A 132 -1.50 -7.84 -13.63
C GLY A 132 -1.15 -7.12 -14.94
N GLU A 133 -1.76 -5.96 -15.14
CA GLU A 133 -1.31 -4.94 -16.09
C GLU A 133 -0.39 -3.92 -15.40
N LEU A 134 -0.60 -3.68 -14.10
CA LEU A 134 0.21 -2.81 -13.25
C LEU A 134 0.21 -3.33 -11.82
N ALA A 135 1.11 -2.81 -10.99
CA ALA A 135 1.17 -3.13 -9.57
C ALA A 135 1.14 -1.85 -8.71
N LEU A 136 0.44 -1.91 -7.58
CA LEU A 136 0.55 -0.90 -6.52
C LEU A 136 1.52 -1.37 -5.44
N GLN A 137 2.24 -0.44 -4.82
CA GLN A 137 3.21 -0.72 -3.77
C GLN A 137 3.06 0.23 -2.58
N THR A 138 3.13 -0.33 -1.38
CA THR A 138 3.30 0.44 -0.14
C THR A 138 4.06 -0.33 0.92
N CYS A 139 4.50 0.35 1.98
CA CYS A 139 5.18 -0.25 3.12
C CYS A 139 4.20 -0.69 4.22
N TYR A 140 4.50 -1.80 4.90
CA TYR A 140 3.86 -2.04 6.20
C TYR A 140 4.40 -1.05 7.25
N TYR A 141 3.55 -0.68 8.20
CA TYR A 141 3.92 0.14 9.36
C TYR A 141 4.78 -0.66 10.33
N GLY A 142 5.91 -0.12 10.80
CA GLY A 142 6.75 -0.75 11.82
C GLY A 142 7.37 -2.10 11.46
N VAL A 143 7.22 -2.58 10.22
CA VAL A 143 7.73 -3.87 9.74
C VAL A 143 8.66 -3.65 8.56
N GLN A 144 9.71 -4.47 8.42
CA GLN A 144 10.69 -4.40 7.32
C GLN A 144 10.18 -5.05 6.02
N GLU A 145 8.90 -4.87 5.72
CA GLU A 145 8.22 -5.46 4.57
C GLU A 145 7.43 -4.42 3.77
N MET A 146 7.25 -4.71 2.50
CA MET A 146 6.45 -3.96 1.54
C MET A 146 5.41 -4.89 0.92
N ARG A 147 4.25 -4.35 0.58
CA ARG A 147 3.18 -5.05 -0.12
C ARG A 147 3.12 -4.56 -1.56
N PHE A 148 3.05 -5.51 -2.48
CA PHE A 148 2.76 -5.32 -3.89
C PHE A 148 1.40 -5.94 -4.20
N VAL A 149 0.59 -5.21 -4.96
CA VAL A 149 -0.75 -5.62 -5.37
C VAL A 149 -0.86 -5.51 -6.89
N GLY A 150 -0.90 -6.66 -7.56
CA GLY A 150 -1.09 -6.74 -9.00
C GLY A 150 -2.55 -6.51 -9.38
N LEU A 151 -2.79 -5.62 -10.35
CA LEU A 151 -4.12 -5.21 -10.78
C LEU A 151 -4.35 -5.56 -12.25
N SER A 152 -5.49 -6.16 -12.57
CA SER A 152 -5.94 -6.38 -13.95
C SER A 152 -7.31 -5.73 -14.19
N PRO A 153 -7.60 -5.22 -15.39
CA PRO A 153 -8.94 -4.76 -15.74
C PRO A 153 -9.97 -5.89 -15.61
N VAL A 154 -11.16 -5.57 -15.09
CA VAL A 154 -12.31 -6.50 -15.09
C VAL A 154 -12.97 -6.43 -16.47
N PRO A 155 -13.03 -7.55 -17.23
CA PRO A 155 -13.66 -7.51 -18.55
C PRO A 155 -15.15 -7.18 -18.47
N GLY A 156 -15.56 -6.11 -19.16
CA GLY A 156 -16.98 -5.74 -19.29
C GLY A 156 -17.55 -4.89 -18.14
N SER A 157 -16.69 -4.35 -17.26
CA SER A 157 -17.05 -3.32 -16.25
C SER A 157 -17.09 -1.91 -16.83
#